data_AF-A0A933AMY3-F1
#
_entry.id   AF-A0A933AMY3-F1
#
_cell.length_a   1.000
_cell.length_b   1.000
_cell.length_c   1.000
_cell.angle_alpha   90.00
_cell.angle_beta   90.00
_cell.angle_gamma   90.00
#
_symmetry.space_group_name_H-M   'P 1'
#
loop_
_entity.id
_entity.type
_entity.pdbx_description
1 polymer ?
#
loop_
_entity_poly.entity_id
_entity_poly.type
_entity_poly.pdbx_seq_one_letter_code
_entity_poly.pdbx_strand_id
1 'polypeptide(L)'
;AHALGNLGSVLLETGDLPRAAEALNESLALLDPRTEKAARSEVLRVLGEVRLRQGKYLEGMADFDAGLRDAEKLSPQQRWLKQLLDRPLKMLGRK
;
A
#
# COMPACT_ATOMS: atom_id res chain seq x y z
N ALA A 1 2.73 -8.88 12.84
CA ALA A 1 2.87 -7.69 11.97
C ALA A 1 4.14 -7.77 11.12
N HIS A 2 5.29 -7.28 11.58
CA HIS A 2 6.51 -7.10 10.77
C HIS A 2 6.98 -8.33 9.98
N ALA A 3 7.02 -9.52 10.59
CA ALA A 3 7.41 -10.75 9.89
C ALA A 3 6.46 -11.13 8.74
N LEU A 4 5.16 -10.87 8.90
CA LEU A 4 4.15 -11.09 7.85
C LEU A 4 4.31 -10.06 6.72
N GLY A 5 4.65 -8.81 7.05
CA GLY A 5 5.02 -7.80 6.06
C GLY A 5 6.21 -8.25 5.19
N ASN A 6 7.27 -8.73 5.84
CA ASN A 6 8.45 -9.24 5.14
C ASN A 6 8.14 -10.48 4.29
N LEU A 7 7.33 -11.41 4.82
CA LEU A 7 6.86 -12.57 4.06
C LEU A 7 6.09 -12.14 2.82
N GLY A 8 5.18 -11.16 2.96
CA GLY A 8 4.45 -10.57 1.85
C GLY A 8 5.36 -10.01 0.76
N SER A 9 6.41 -9.28 1.14
CA SER A 9 7.42 -8.76 0.20
C SER A 9 8.17 -9.88 -0.51
N VAL A 10 8.60 -10.93 0.20
CA VAL A 10 9.27 -12.08 -0.42
C VAL A 10 8.32 -12.79 -1.39
N LEU A 11 7.06 -12.99 -1.02
CA LEU A 11 6.05 -13.64 -1.87
C LEU A 11 5.80 -12.84 -3.14
N LEU A 12 5.74 -11.50 -3.05
CA LEU A 12 5.66 -10.59 -4.20
C LEU A 12 6.84 -10.79 -5.17
N GLU A 13 8.07 -10.83 -4.65
CA GLU A 13 9.27 -11.03 -5.46
C GLU A 13 9.30 -12.43 -6.11
N THR A 14 8.78 -13.45 -5.43
CA THR A 14 8.65 -14.81 -5.98
C THR A 14 7.43 -15.00 -6.89
N GLY A 15 6.57 -13.99 -7.03
CA GLY A 15 5.41 -14.00 -7.91
C GLY A 15 4.15 -14.67 -7.36
N ASP A 16 4.15 -15.14 -6.10
CA ASP A 16 2.97 -15.70 -5.44
C ASP A 16 2.08 -14.57 -4.90
N LEU A 17 1.46 -13.85 -5.84
CA LEU A 17 0.68 -12.65 -5.55
C LEU A 17 -0.51 -12.91 -4.60
N PRO A 18 -1.27 -14.02 -4.70
CA PRO A 18 -2.37 -14.29 -3.77
C PRO A 18 -1.90 -14.41 -2.32
N ARG A 19 -0.84 -15.20 -2.07
CA ARG A 19 -0.30 -15.37 -0.71
C ARG A 19 0.40 -14.10 -0.22
N ALA A 20 1.02 -13.32 -1.11
CA ALA A 20 1.56 -12.01 -0.76
C ALA A 20 0.45 -11.10 -0.21
N ALA A 21 -0.69 -11.01 -0.89
CA ALA A 21 -1.82 -10.19 -0.46
C ALA A 21 -2.38 -10.64 0.90
N GLU A 22 -2.49 -11.95 1.14
CA GLU A 22 -2.95 -12.51 2.41
C GLU A 22 -2.02 -12.12 3.57
N ALA A 23 -0.73 -12.39 3.44
CA ALA A 23 0.27 -12.06 4.46
C ALA A 23 0.32 -10.55 4.77
N LEU A 24 0.19 -9.69 3.75
CA LEU A 24 0.18 -8.24 3.93
C LEU A 24 -1.09 -7.75 4.63
N ASN A 25 -2.26 -8.32 4.31
CA ASN A 25 -3.52 -7.99 5.00
C ASN A 25 -3.48 -8.42 6.47
N GLU A 26 -2.96 -9.60 6.78
CA GLU A 26 -2.75 -10.04 8.17
C GLU A 26 -1.76 -9.13 8.90
N SER A 27 -0.69 -8.69 8.23
CA SER A 27 0.24 -7.72 8.79
C SER A 27 -0.47 -6.41 9.14
N LEU A 28 -1.31 -5.86 8.25
CA LEU A 28 -2.08 -4.64 8.49
C LEU A 28 -3.08 -4.77 9.64
N ALA A 29 -3.74 -5.92 9.77
CA ALA A 29 -4.67 -6.18 10.85
C ALA A 29 -4.00 -6.18 12.24
N LEU A 30 -2.70 -6.48 12.28
CA LEU A 30 -1.91 -6.54 13.52
C LEU A 30 -1.18 -5.23 13.86
N LEU A 31 -1.08 -4.29 12.92
CA LEU A 31 -0.36 -3.03 13.12
C LEU A 31 -1.25 -1.95 13.74
N ASP A 32 -0.78 -1.32 14.81
CA ASP A 32 -1.52 -0.24 15.48
C ASP A 32 -1.47 1.07 14.64
N PRO A 33 -2.63 1.62 14.20
CA PRO A 33 -2.69 2.86 13.42
C PRO A 33 -2.16 4.11 14.13
N ARG A 34 -2.06 4.10 15.46
CA ARG A 34 -1.64 5.27 16.24
C ARG A 34 -0.13 5.32 16.42
N THR A 35 0.51 4.17 16.57
CA THR A 35 1.93 4.05 16.95
C THR A 35 2.81 3.50 15.82
N GLU A 36 2.26 2.68 14.92
CA GLU A 36 3.04 1.97 13.89
C GLU A 36 2.79 2.47 12.46
N LYS A 37 2.52 3.77 12.30
CA LYS A 37 2.16 4.37 11.01
C LYS A 37 3.22 4.14 9.90
N ALA A 38 4.51 4.22 10.24
CA ALA A 38 5.58 3.97 9.27
C ALA A 38 5.56 2.53 8.74
N ALA A 39 5.34 1.55 9.62
CA ALA A 39 5.25 0.15 9.23
C ALA A 39 3.97 -0.11 8.41
N ARG A 40 2.84 0.49 8.79
CA ARG A 40 1.59 0.41 8.02
C ARG A 40 1.75 1.00 6.62
N SER A 41 2.39 2.16 6.51
CA SER A 41 2.68 2.81 5.23
C SER A 41 3.48 1.91 4.30
N GLU A 42 4.48 1.22 4.82
CA GLU A 42 5.29 0.29 4.02
C GLU A 42 4.48 -0.94 3.60
N VAL A 43 3.71 -1.54 4.50
CA VAL A 43 2.87 -2.71 4.16
C VAL A 43 1.80 -2.34 3.13
N LEU A 44 1.17 -1.16 3.26
CA LEU A 44 0.21 -0.64 2.28
C LEU A 44 0.86 -0.38 0.92
N ARG A 45 2.09 0.12 0.89
CA ARG A 45 2.86 0.30 -0.36
C ARG A 45 3.07 -1.03 -1.07
N VAL A 46 3.50 -2.07 -0.36
CA VAL A 46 3.74 -3.40 -0.93
C VAL A 46 2.41 -4.03 -1.38
N LEU A 47 1.34 -3.89 -0.60
CA LEU A 47 0.02 -4.42 -0.96
C LEU A 47 -0.54 -3.75 -2.22
N GLY A 48 -0.33 -2.43 -2.35
CA GLY A 48 -0.67 -1.69 -3.56
C GLY A 48 0.04 -2.25 -4.78
N GLU A 49 1.33 -2.55 -4.68
CA GLU A 49 2.10 -3.18 -5.75
C GLU A 49 1.59 -4.58 -6.10
N VAL A 50 1.30 -5.42 -5.10
CA VAL A 50 0.71 -6.76 -5.31
C VAL A 50 -0.59 -6.65 -6.09
N ARG A 51 -1.50 -5.74 -5.69
CA ARG A 51 -2.80 -5.54 -6.35
C ARG A 51 -2.65 -4.99 -7.77
N LEU A 52 -1.68 -4.12 -8.03
CA LEU A 52 -1.36 -3.70 -9.40
C LEU A 52 -0.93 -4.89 -10.27
N ARG A 53 -0.05 -5.76 -9.78
CA ARG A 53 0.39 -6.96 -10.51
C ARG A 53 -0.75 -7.98 -10.71
N GLN A 54 -1.75 -7.98 -9.84
CA GLN A 54 -2.99 -8.75 -9.99
C GLN A 54 -4.02 -8.10 -10.94
N GLY A 55 -3.75 -6.91 -11.48
CA GLY A 55 -4.72 -6.16 -12.31
C GLY A 55 -5.83 -5.47 -11.51
N LYS A 56 -5.74 -5.45 -10.18
CA LYS A 56 -6.70 -4.79 -9.26
C LYS A 56 -6.33 -3.32 -9.06
N TYR A 57 -6.35 -2.56 -10.15
CA TYR A 57 -5.80 -1.20 -10.18
C TYR A 57 -6.44 -0.25 -9.16
N LEU A 58 -7.77 -0.27 -9.01
CA LEU A 58 -8.48 0.60 -8.07
C LEU A 58 -8.11 0.30 -6.61
N GLU A 59 -8.05 -0.98 -6.24
CA GLU A 59 -7.67 -1.40 -4.90
C GLU A 59 -6.21 -1.02 -4.61
N GLY A 60 -5.31 -1.25 -5.56
CA GLY A 60 -3.90 -0.89 -5.38
C GLY A 60 -3.69 0.62 -5.21
N MET A 61 -4.41 1.44 -5.98
CA MET A 61 -4.39 2.90 -5.82
C MET A 61 -4.93 3.34 -4.45
N ALA A 62 -5.97 2.67 -3.94
CA ALA A 62 -6.50 2.95 -2.60
C ALA A 62 -5.49 2.61 -1.50
N ASP A 63 -4.74 1.52 -1.63
CA ASP A 63 -3.69 1.18 -0.66
C ASP A 63 -2.55 2.18 -0.68
N PHE A 64 -2.12 2.61 -1.87
CA PHE A 64 -1.11 3.66 -1.96
C PHE A 64 -1.58 4.93 -1.29
N ASP A 65 -2.80 5.39 -1.53
CA ASP A 65 -3.34 6.58 -0.87
C ASP A 65 -3.41 6.41 0.66
N ALA A 66 -3.84 5.25 1.16
CA ALA A 66 -3.83 4.95 2.58
C ALA A 66 -2.40 4.97 3.16
N GLY A 67 -1.43 4.37 2.46
CA GLY A 67 -0.03 4.35 2.90
C GLY A 67 0.60 5.75 2.91
N LEU A 68 0.21 6.62 1.97
CA LEU A 68 0.65 8.02 1.91
C LEU A 68 0.11 8.85 3.07
N ARG A 69 -1.09 8.53 3.58
CA ARG A 69 -1.68 9.19 4.76
C ARG A 69 -1.01 8.76 6.06
N ASP A 70 -0.55 7.51 6.13
CA ASP A 70 0.19 6.98 7.28
C ASP A 70 1.66 7.44 7.27
N ALA A 71 2.23 7.81 6.12
CA ALA A 71 3.61 8.30 6.03
C ALA A 71 3.78 9.72 6.62
N GLU A 72 4.54 9.85 7.72
CA GLU A 72 4.94 11.18 8.24
C GLU A 72 5.94 11.91 7.31
N LYS A 73 6.71 11.16 6.53
CA LYS A 73 7.64 11.70 5.52
C LYS A 73 7.50 10.90 4.22
N LEU A 74 6.92 11.55 3.22
CA LEU A 74 6.77 11.00 1.88
C LEU A 74 8.13 10.94 1.17
N SER A 75 8.51 9.76 0.68
CA SER A 75 9.63 9.63 -0.26
C SER A 75 9.33 10.36 -1.58
N PRO A 76 10.34 10.73 -2.39
CA PRO A 76 10.11 11.35 -3.69
C PRO A 76 9.21 10.53 -4.62
N GLN A 77 9.33 9.19 -4.62
CA GLN A 77 8.47 8.30 -5.41
C GLN A 77 7.02 8.33 -4.92
N GLN A 78 6.83 8.32 -3.59
CA GLN A 78 5.53 8.44 -2.95
C GLN A 78 4.86 9.79 -3.23
N ARG A 79 5.64 10.89 -3.24
CA ARG A 79 5.14 12.22 -3.63
C ARG A 79 4.69 12.26 -5.09
N TRP A 80 5.45 11.63 -5.99
CA TRP A 80 5.09 11.55 -7.40
C TRP A 80 3.80 10.74 -7.60
N LEU A 81 3.69 9.59 -6.94
CA LEU A 81 2.50 8.75 -6.97
C LEU A 81 1.27 9.48 -6.41
N LYS A 82 1.41 10.19 -5.29
CA LYS A 82 0.36 11.05 -4.74
C LYS A 82 -0.12 12.10 -5.75
N GLN A 83 0.81 12.79 -6.42
CA GLN A 83 0.44 13.79 -7.44
C GLN A 83 -0.25 13.16 -8.65
N LEU A 84 0.17 11.96 -9.06
CA LEU A 84 -0.45 11.22 -10.14
C LEU A 84 -1.88 10.80 -9.79
N LEU A 85 -2.13 10.40 -8.54
CA LEU A 85 -3.45 10.00 -8.04
C LEU A 85 -4.39 11.20 -7.77
N ASP A 86 -3.86 12.31 -7.25
CA ASP A 86 -4.64 13.51 -6.92
C ASP A 86 -5.31 14.14 -8.16
N ARG A 87 -4.74 13.97 -9.35
CA ARG A 87 -5.28 14.54 -10.60
C ARG A 87 -6.59 13.89 -11.09
N PRO A 88 -6.66 12.56 -11.31
CA PRO A 88 -7.90 11.92 -11.70
C PRO A 88 -8.96 12.00 -10.59
N LEU A 89 -8.57 11.91 -9.31
CA LEU A 89 -9.49 12.04 -8.18
C LEU A 89 -10.15 13.43 -8.11
N LYS A 90 -9.41 14.52 -8.37
CA LYS A 90 -9.98 15.88 -8.49
C LYS A 90 -10.91 16.07 -9.67
N MET A 91 -10.77 15.27 -10.72
CA MET A 91 -11.67 15.30 -11.87
C MET A 91 -12.93 14.47 -11.66
N LEU A 92 -12.86 13.39 -10.88
CA LEU A 92 -14.01 12.54 -10.52
C LEU A 92 -14.84 13.08 -9.35
N GLY A 93 -14.22 13.80 -8.41
CA GLY A 93 -14.88 14.30 -7.19
C GLY A 93 -14.84 15.82 -7.13
N ARG A 94 -15.80 16.49 -7.77
CA ARG A 94 -16.01 17.93 -7.61
C ARG A 94 -17.49 18.26 -7.42
N LYS A 95 -17.97 18.09 -6.19
CA LYS A 95 -18.82 19.03 -5.45
C LYS A 95 -18.50 18.90 -3.96
#